data_AF-A0A258C1M0-F1
#
_entry.id   AF-A0A258C1M0-F1
#
_cell.length_a   1.000
_cell.length_b   1.000
_cell.length_c   1.000
_cell.angle_alpha   90.00
_cell.angle_beta   90.00
_cell.angle_gamma   90.00
#
_symmetry.space_group_name_H-M   'P 1'
#
loop_
_entity.id
_entity.type
_entity.pdbx_description
1 polymer ?
#
loop_
_entity_poly.entity_id
_entity_poly.type
_entity_poly.pdbx_seq_one_letter_code
_entity_poly.pdbx_strand_id
1 'polypeptide(L)'
;MSLQQVTVLGATGSIGLSTLDVLARHPESYQVHALTGHSRIELLAELCVRHRPVCAVVAVSEQADWLQARLQRDGLATRVLWGAQALCEVAADPRSDTVMAAIVGAAGLEPTLAAVMAGKRVLLANKEALVMGGALFMQAVREHDALLLPIDSEHNAIFQCMPPTTHAGLARAGVRR
;
A
#
# COMPACT_ATOMS: atom_id res chain seq x y z
N MET A 1 -1.60 -4.15 -21.38
CA MET A 1 -1.01 -3.49 -20.19
C MET A 1 -0.13 -4.50 -19.50
N SER A 2 1.00 -4.08 -18.90
CA SER A 2 1.82 -4.98 -18.07
C SER A 2 1.11 -5.27 -16.75
N LEU A 3 1.30 -6.49 -16.24
CA LEU A 3 0.82 -6.93 -14.93
C LEU A 3 1.35 -5.98 -13.85
N GLN A 4 0.47 -5.41 -13.04
CA GLN A 4 0.82 -4.46 -11.98
C GLN A 4 1.07 -5.19 -10.67
N GLN A 5 2.24 -4.97 -10.08
CA GLN A 5 2.62 -5.52 -8.79
C GLN A 5 2.18 -4.59 -7.65
N VAL A 6 1.47 -5.16 -6.67
CA VAL A 6 0.82 -4.38 -5.61
C VAL A 6 1.31 -4.82 -4.22
N THR A 7 1.86 -3.89 -3.46
CA THR A 7 2.12 -4.03 -2.01
C THR A 7 0.91 -3.53 -1.24
N VAL A 8 0.37 -4.32 -0.31
CA VAL A 8 -0.75 -3.93 0.56
C VAL A 8 -0.27 -3.79 2.01
N LEU A 9 -0.10 -2.54 2.44
CA LEU A 9 0.24 -2.20 3.82
C LEU A 9 -1.05 -2.22 4.67
N GLY A 10 -1.16 -3.14 5.64
CA GLY A 10 -2.38 -3.30 6.45
C GLY A 10 -3.42 -4.21 5.79
N ALA A 11 -2.98 -5.30 5.18
CA ALA A 11 -3.80 -6.26 4.44
C ALA A 11 -4.96 -6.87 5.25
N THR A 12 -4.79 -7.04 6.55
CA THR A 12 -5.79 -7.64 7.44
C THR A 12 -6.85 -6.65 7.95
N GLY A 13 -6.75 -5.37 7.57
CA GLY A 13 -7.73 -4.33 7.87
C GLY A 13 -8.87 -4.27 6.83
N SER A 14 -9.90 -3.47 7.10
CA SER A 14 -11.06 -3.36 6.20
C SER A 14 -10.68 -2.92 4.78
N ILE A 15 -9.84 -1.89 4.66
CA ILE A 15 -9.33 -1.40 3.37
C ILE A 15 -8.44 -2.44 2.69
N GLY A 16 -7.56 -3.10 3.45
CA GLY A 16 -6.70 -4.17 2.91
C GLY A 16 -7.51 -5.33 2.32
N LEU A 17 -8.51 -5.82 3.05
CA LEU A 17 -9.41 -6.88 2.59
C LEU A 17 -10.21 -6.45 1.34
N SER A 18 -10.75 -5.24 1.35
CA SER A 18 -11.50 -4.69 0.21
C SER A 18 -10.60 -4.53 -1.03
N THR A 19 -9.36 -4.10 -0.82
CA THR A 19 -8.34 -4.01 -1.89
C THR A 19 -8.09 -5.39 -2.48
N LEU A 20 -7.82 -6.38 -1.63
CA LEU A 20 -7.52 -7.74 -2.08
C LEU A 20 -8.70 -8.41 -2.78
N ASP A 21 -9.94 -8.10 -2.40
CA ASP A 21 -11.13 -8.55 -3.12
C ASP A 21 -11.19 -7.98 -4.55
N VAL A 22 -10.87 -6.69 -4.72
CA VAL A 22 -10.77 -6.08 -6.06
C VAL A 22 -9.63 -6.71 -6.87
N LEU A 23 -8.44 -6.87 -6.29
CA LEU A 23 -7.31 -7.49 -7.00
C LEU A 23 -7.62 -8.93 -7.43
N ALA A 24 -8.33 -9.70 -6.61
CA ALA A 24 -8.72 -11.08 -6.92
C ALA A 24 -9.68 -11.19 -8.11
N ARG A 25 -10.45 -10.13 -8.42
CA ARG A 25 -11.38 -10.10 -9.57
C ARG A 25 -10.68 -9.77 -10.89
N HIS A 26 -9.42 -9.34 -10.84
CA HIS A 26 -8.65 -8.87 -12.00
C HIS A 26 -7.23 -9.48 -12.04
N PRO A 27 -7.10 -10.82 -12.00
CA PRO A 27 -5.80 -11.51 -11.91
C PRO A 27 -4.89 -11.30 -13.13
N GLU A 28 -5.44 -10.94 -14.29
CA GLU A 28 -4.70 -10.61 -15.51
C GLU A 28 -4.05 -9.22 -15.45
N SER A 29 -4.57 -8.35 -14.57
CA SER A 29 -4.14 -6.95 -14.44
C SER A 29 -3.26 -6.72 -13.21
N TYR A 30 -3.46 -7.50 -12.14
CA TYR A 30 -2.78 -7.29 -10.86
C TYR A 30 -2.23 -8.57 -10.24
N GLN A 31 -1.08 -8.42 -9.59
CA GLN A 31 -0.49 -9.44 -8.73
C GLN A 31 -0.08 -8.83 -7.40
N VAL A 32 -0.31 -9.57 -6.32
CA VAL A 32 0.12 -9.14 -4.98
C VAL A 32 1.61 -9.44 -4.83
N HIS A 33 2.39 -8.39 -4.60
CA HIS A 33 3.83 -8.50 -4.32
C HIS A 33 4.09 -8.76 -2.84
N ALA A 34 3.44 -7.98 -1.98
CA ALA A 34 3.65 -8.00 -0.54
C ALA A 34 2.36 -7.79 0.25
N LEU A 35 2.20 -8.51 1.36
CA LEU A 35 1.11 -8.32 2.33
C LEU A 35 1.67 -8.01 3.70
N THR A 36 1.12 -7.02 4.39
CA THR A 36 1.53 -6.73 5.78
C THR A 36 0.38 -6.84 6.75
N GLY A 37 0.66 -7.31 7.96
CA GLY A 37 -0.31 -7.44 9.06
C GLY A 37 0.34 -7.15 10.40
N HIS A 38 -0.48 -6.95 11.43
CA HIS A 38 0.01 -6.61 12.78
C HIS A 38 -0.33 -7.70 13.81
N SER A 39 -1.60 -7.88 14.15
CA SER A 39 -2.03 -8.83 15.19
C SER A 39 -2.84 -10.02 14.67
N ARG A 40 -3.50 -9.88 13.51
CA ARG A 40 -4.37 -10.91 12.91
C ARG A 40 -3.57 -11.87 12.03
N ILE A 41 -2.60 -12.57 12.62
CA ILE A 41 -1.59 -13.34 11.87
C ILE A 41 -2.20 -14.56 11.15
N GLU A 42 -3.20 -15.22 11.73
CA GLU A 42 -3.93 -16.31 11.07
C GLU A 42 -4.60 -15.86 9.77
N LEU A 43 -5.31 -14.72 9.82
CA LEU A 43 -5.91 -14.14 8.63
C LEU A 43 -4.85 -13.74 7.59
N LEU A 44 -3.69 -13.22 8.03
CA LEU A 44 -2.59 -12.94 7.10
C LEU A 44 -2.08 -14.21 6.42
N ALA A 45 -2.02 -15.34 7.13
CA ALA A 45 -1.64 -16.64 6.56
C ALA A 45 -2.65 -17.07 5.48
N GLU A 46 -3.95 -16.97 5.76
CA GLU A 46 -5.02 -17.27 4.79
C GLU A 46 -4.90 -16.39 3.53
N LEU A 47 -4.65 -15.10 3.70
CA LEU A 47 -4.43 -14.17 2.59
C LEU A 47 -3.17 -14.53 1.80
N CYS A 48 -2.09 -14.96 2.46
CA CYS A 48 -0.89 -15.42 1.78
C CYS A 48 -1.16 -16.68 0.94
N VAL A 49 -1.92 -17.65 1.46
CA VAL A 49 -2.32 -18.85 0.71
C VAL A 49 -3.12 -18.47 -0.54
N ARG A 50 -4.05 -17.53 -0.41
CA ARG A 50 -4.92 -17.09 -1.52
C ARG A 50 -4.16 -16.28 -2.58
N HIS A 51 -3.33 -15.34 -2.17
CA HIS A 51 -2.72 -14.36 -3.07
C HIS A 51 -1.27 -14.68 -3.45
N ARG A 52 -0.63 -15.62 -2.74
CA ARG A 52 0.76 -16.08 -2.96
C ARG A 52 1.76 -14.92 -3.15
N PRO A 53 1.83 -13.96 -2.21
CA PRO A 53 2.76 -12.84 -2.33
C PRO A 53 4.21 -13.32 -2.26
N VAL A 54 5.12 -12.53 -2.82
CA VAL A 54 6.57 -12.77 -2.70
C VAL A 54 7.03 -12.64 -1.25
N CYS A 55 6.45 -11.68 -0.52
CA CYS A 55 6.77 -11.47 0.89
C CYS A 55 5.55 -11.13 1.76
N ALA A 56 5.68 -11.44 3.05
CA ALA A 56 4.75 -11.02 4.08
C ALA A 56 5.50 -10.30 5.20
N VAL A 57 4.93 -9.24 5.77
CA VAL A 57 5.55 -8.50 6.89
C VAL A 57 4.64 -8.53 8.12
N VAL A 58 5.21 -8.85 9.27
CA VAL A 58 4.54 -8.85 10.58
C VAL A 58 5.23 -7.94 11.58
N ALA A 59 4.66 -7.76 12.76
CA ALA A 59 5.15 -6.75 13.71
C ALA A 59 6.47 -7.17 14.40
N VAL A 60 6.55 -8.43 14.82
CA VAL A 60 7.63 -8.95 15.68
C VAL A 60 8.13 -10.30 15.19
N SER A 61 9.33 -10.68 15.65
CA SER A 61 10.01 -11.91 15.21
C SER A 61 9.23 -13.18 15.54
N GLU A 62 8.58 -13.28 16.70
CA GLU A 62 7.84 -14.50 17.06
C GLU A 62 6.68 -14.78 16.12
N GLN A 63 6.00 -13.72 15.66
CA GLN A 63 4.96 -13.82 14.63
C GLN A 63 5.54 -14.24 13.29
N ALA A 64 6.75 -13.78 12.96
CA ALA A 64 7.40 -14.10 11.70
C ALA A 64 7.80 -15.57 11.64
N ASP A 65 8.39 -16.10 12.72
CA ASP A 65 8.75 -17.50 12.84
C ASP A 65 7.51 -18.40 12.71
N TRP A 66 6.44 -18.05 13.43
CA TRP A 66 5.17 -18.78 13.36
C TRP A 66 4.58 -18.77 11.94
N LEU A 67 4.50 -17.59 11.31
CA LEU A 67 3.92 -17.44 9.97
C LEU A 67 4.78 -18.15 8.92
N GLN A 68 6.11 -18.04 9.01
CA GLN A 68 7.03 -18.70 8.09
C GLN A 68 6.87 -20.22 8.15
N ALA A 69 6.80 -20.79 9.36
CA ALA A 69 6.56 -22.22 9.55
C ALA A 69 5.18 -22.66 9.02
N ARG A 70 4.14 -21.83 9.20
CA ARG A 70 2.81 -22.10 8.65
C ARG A 70 2.84 -22.13 7.11
N LEU A 71 3.40 -21.10 6.48
CA LEU A 71 3.43 -20.98 5.02
C LEU A 71 4.29 -22.07 4.37
N GLN A 72 5.38 -22.48 4.99
CA GLN A 72 6.20 -23.61 4.52
C GLN A 72 5.43 -24.94 4.55
N ARG A 73 4.65 -25.20 5.62
CA ARG A 73 3.78 -26.39 5.69
C ARG A 73 2.72 -26.41 4.60
N ASP A 74 2.21 -25.23 4.23
CA ASP A 74 1.24 -25.06 3.14
C ASP A 74 1.91 -25.05 1.75
N GLY A 75 3.24 -25.17 1.66
CA GLY A 75 4.00 -25.27 0.41
C GLY A 75 4.26 -23.93 -0.29
N LEU A 76 4.18 -22.81 0.43
CA LEU A 76 4.39 -21.47 -0.12
C LEU A 76 5.86 -21.02 -0.01
N ALA A 77 6.33 -20.34 -1.06
CA ALA A 77 7.66 -19.72 -1.11
C ALA A 77 7.70 -18.28 -0.55
N THR A 78 6.60 -17.79 0.01
CA THR A 78 6.50 -16.44 0.58
C THR A 78 7.52 -16.25 1.69
N ARG A 79 8.37 -15.23 1.56
CA ARG A 79 9.36 -14.85 2.58
C ARG A 79 8.71 -13.98 3.65
N VAL A 80 8.80 -14.38 4.92
CA VAL A 80 8.29 -13.59 6.03
C VAL A 80 9.39 -12.68 6.59
N LEU A 81 9.06 -11.40 6.73
CA LEU A 81 9.89 -10.35 7.32
C LEU A 81 9.16 -9.75 8.53
N TRP A 82 9.85 -8.96 9.35
CA TRP A 82 9.25 -8.33 10.50
C TRP A 82 9.80 -6.94 10.83
N GLY A 83 9.00 -6.18 11.59
CA GLY A 83 9.38 -4.88 12.10
C GLY A 83 9.13 -3.71 11.13
N ALA A 84 9.28 -2.50 11.65
CA ALA A 84 9.02 -1.27 10.91
C ALA A 84 9.92 -1.12 9.68
N GLN A 85 11.20 -1.49 9.78
CA GLN A 85 12.14 -1.43 8.67
C GLN A 85 11.68 -2.31 7.49
N ALA A 86 11.19 -3.52 7.77
CA ALA A 86 10.67 -4.40 6.73
C ALA A 86 9.43 -3.82 6.03
N LEU A 87 8.58 -3.05 6.73
CA LEU A 87 7.46 -2.34 6.11
C LEU A 87 7.96 -1.32 5.07
N CYS A 88 8.99 -0.55 5.42
CA CYS A 88 9.61 0.43 4.52
C CYS A 88 10.27 -0.26 3.30
N GLU A 89 10.97 -1.38 3.53
CA GLU A 89 11.61 -2.16 2.46
C GLU A 89 10.59 -2.67 1.43
N VAL A 90 9.49 -3.28 1.87
CA VAL A 90 8.47 -3.80 0.93
C VAL A 90 7.64 -2.71 0.26
N ALA A 91 7.53 -1.54 0.89
CA ALA A 91 6.88 -0.38 0.31
C ALA A 91 7.74 0.28 -0.78
N ALA A 92 9.06 0.24 -0.63
CA ALA A 92 10.02 0.80 -1.59
C ALA A 92 10.52 -0.22 -2.64
N ASP A 93 10.20 -1.51 -2.52
CA ASP A 93 10.71 -2.57 -3.40
C ASP A 93 10.53 -2.20 -4.89
N PRO A 94 11.61 -2.16 -5.70
CA PRO A 94 11.54 -1.84 -7.13
C PRO A 94 10.56 -2.70 -7.93
N ARG A 95 10.27 -3.92 -7.46
CA ARG A 95 9.33 -4.85 -8.10
C ARG A 95 7.86 -4.50 -7.83
N SER A 96 7.56 -3.65 -6.85
CA SER A 96 6.21 -3.18 -6.57
C SER A 96 5.93 -1.89 -7.35
N ASP A 97 4.87 -1.84 -8.13
CA ASP A 97 4.47 -0.63 -8.87
C ASP A 97 3.59 0.28 -8.01
N THR A 98 2.75 -0.34 -7.19
CA THR A 98 1.66 0.33 -6.46
C THR A 98 1.64 -0.09 -5.01
N VAL A 99 1.45 0.88 -4.12
CA VAL A 99 1.38 0.65 -2.67
C VAL A 99 0.03 1.10 -2.15
N MET A 100 -0.75 0.17 -1.60
CA MET A 100 -1.94 0.49 -0.81
C MET A 100 -1.51 0.80 0.62
N ALA A 101 -1.58 2.07 1.01
CA ALA A 101 -1.25 2.56 2.35
C ALA A 101 -2.50 2.55 3.24
N ALA A 102 -2.78 1.40 3.85
CA ALA A 102 -3.96 1.14 4.68
C ALA A 102 -3.64 0.84 6.16
N ILE A 103 -2.40 1.04 6.60
CA ILE A 103 -2.05 1.02 8.03
C ILE A 103 -2.65 2.27 8.68
N VAL A 104 -3.40 2.10 9.77
CA VAL A 104 -4.05 3.20 10.51
C VAL A 104 -3.06 3.93 11.40
N GLY A 105 -3.23 5.25 11.56
CA GLY A 105 -2.46 6.07 12.50
C GLY A 105 -1.02 6.33 12.06
N ALA A 106 -0.20 6.82 13.00
CA ALA A 106 1.18 7.24 12.75
C ALA A 106 2.09 6.12 12.23
N ALA A 107 1.79 4.86 12.57
CA ALA A 107 2.59 3.70 12.16
C ALA A 107 2.64 3.51 10.63
N GLY A 108 1.68 4.07 9.88
CA GLY A 108 1.67 4.04 8.43
C GLY A 108 2.55 5.10 7.76
N LEU A 109 3.00 6.13 8.49
CA LEU A 109 3.67 7.30 7.91
C LEU A 109 5.01 6.93 7.25
N GLU A 110 5.91 6.30 8.01
CA GLU A 110 7.24 5.91 7.52
C GLU A 110 7.19 5.00 6.28
N PRO A 111 6.45 3.88 6.25
CA PRO A 111 6.41 3.04 5.06
C PRO A 111 5.69 3.70 3.89
N THR A 112 4.72 4.58 4.14
CA THR A 112 4.08 5.35 3.07
C THR A 112 5.05 6.37 2.47
N LEU A 113 5.85 7.05 3.30
CA LEU A 113 6.88 7.96 2.84
C LEU A 113 7.98 7.22 2.07
N ALA A 114 8.36 6.02 2.49
CA ALA A 114 9.29 5.16 1.76
C ALA A 114 8.78 4.82 0.35
N ALA A 115 7.48 4.51 0.20
CA ALA A 115 6.87 4.31 -1.11
C ALA A 115 6.89 5.59 -1.96
N VAL A 116 6.60 6.75 -1.36
CA VAL A 116 6.68 8.05 -2.04
C VAL A 116 8.10 8.34 -2.52
N MET A 117 9.10 8.18 -1.66
CA MET A 117 10.50 8.42 -2.00
C MET A 117 11.02 7.46 -3.09
N ALA A 118 10.41 6.29 -3.22
CA ALA A 118 10.68 5.33 -4.28
C ALA A 118 9.90 5.60 -5.59
N GLY A 119 9.20 6.75 -5.70
CA GLY A 119 8.46 7.17 -6.89
C GLY A 119 7.24 6.29 -7.22
N LYS A 120 6.66 5.64 -6.22
CA LYS A 120 5.57 4.67 -6.43
C LYS A 120 4.24 5.37 -6.69
N ARG A 121 3.28 4.60 -7.23
CA ARG A 121 1.86 4.95 -7.14
C ARG A 121 1.35 4.57 -5.76
N VAL A 122 1.05 5.56 -4.92
CA VAL A 122 0.59 5.39 -3.55
C VAL A 122 -0.91 5.62 -3.47
N LEU A 123 -1.65 4.58 -3.08
CA LEU A 123 -3.08 4.63 -2.79
C LEU A 123 -3.25 4.93 -1.29
N LEU A 124 -3.57 6.16 -0.95
CA LEU A 124 -3.57 6.64 0.43
C LEU A 124 -4.97 6.53 1.06
N ALA A 125 -5.14 5.56 1.94
CA ALA A 125 -6.32 5.43 2.79
C ALA A 125 -6.11 6.04 4.19
N ASN A 126 -4.86 6.10 4.66
CA ASN A 126 -4.52 6.73 5.93
C ASN A 126 -4.45 8.26 5.80
N LYS A 127 -5.50 8.95 6.28
CA LYS A 127 -5.54 10.41 6.34
C LYS A 127 -4.59 11.00 7.39
N GLU A 128 -4.31 10.29 8.48
CA GLU A 128 -3.45 10.77 9.56
C GLU A 128 -2.01 11.02 9.10
N ALA A 129 -1.50 10.18 8.18
CA ALA A 129 -0.18 10.36 7.56
C ALA A 129 -0.08 11.70 6.83
N LEU A 130 -1.13 12.12 6.11
CA LEU A 130 -1.17 13.41 5.43
C LEU A 130 -1.38 14.57 6.42
N VAL A 131 -2.18 14.38 7.47
CA VAL A 131 -2.39 15.42 8.50
C VAL A 131 -1.09 15.71 9.26
N MET A 132 -0.31 14.68 9.61
CA MET A 132 0.96 14.86 10.33
C MET A 132 2.12 15.29 9.42
N GLY A 133 2.22 14.68 8.23
CA GLY A 133 3.31 14.93 7.28
C GLY A 133 3.09 16.15 6.38
N GLY A 134 1.84 16.61 6.25
CA GLY A 134 1.41 17.84 5.58
C GLY A 134 2.25 18.26 4.37
N ALA A 135 2.88 19.43 4.48
CA ALA A 135 3.66 20.04 3.42
C ALA A 135 4.91 19.23 3.05
N LEU A 136 5.57 18.59 4.02
CA LEU A 136 6.78 17.79 3.79
C LEU A 136 6.46 16.53 3.00
N PHE A 137 5.34 15.88 3.30
CA PHE A 137 4.87 14.72 2.54
C PHE A 137 4.57 15.11 1.09
N MET A 138 3.83 16.21 0.89
CA MET A 138 3.52 16.72 -0.47
C MET A 138 4.76 17.24 -1.22
N GLN A 139 5.77 17.71 -0.50
CA GLN A 139 7.07 18.04 -1.09
C GLN A 139 7.76 16.77 -1.58
N ALA A 140 7.86 15.72 -0.76
CA ALA A 140 8.46 14.46 -1.15
C ALA A 140 7.77 13.83 -2.37
N VAL A 141 6.43 13.88 -2.43
CA VAL A 141 5.65 13.42 -3.60
C VAL A 141 6.10 14.11 -4.90
N ARG A 142 6.32 15.42 -4.86
CA ARG A 142 6.78 16.20 -6.02
C ARG A 142 8.25 15.95 -6.36
N GLU A 143 9.10 15.82 -5.35
CA GLU A 143 10.54 15.61 -5.53
C GLU A 143 10.86 14.24 -6.14
N HIS A 144 10.05 13.22 -5.84
CA HIS A 144 10.28 11.84 -6.26
C HIS A 144 9.33 11.38 -7.37
N ASP A 145 8.56 12.30 -7.95
CA ASP A 145 7.59 12.02 -9.02
C ASP A 145 6.61 10.88 -8.69
N ALA A 146 6.22 10.80 -7.41
CA ALA A 146 5.27 9.79 -6.94
C ALA A 146 3.84 10.20 -7.30
N LEU A 147 3.00 9.22 -7.61
CA LEU A 147 1.58 9.45 -7.83
C LEU A 147 0.80 9.15 -6.56
N LEU A 148 0.18 10.16 -5.95
CA LEU A 148 -0.67 10.01 -4.77
C LEU A 148 -2.15 9.99 -5.16
N LEU A 149 -2.86 8.92 -4.81
CA LEU A 149 -4.30 8.77 -5.08
C LEU A 149 -5.08 8.63 -3.76
N PRO A 150 -6.09 9.47 -3.50
CA PRO A 150 -6.90 9.39 -2.29
C PRO A 150 -7.86 8.20 -2.37
N ILE A 151 -7.92 7.39 -1.32
CA ILE A 151 -8.84 6.24 -1.21
C ILE A 151 -9.97 6.51 -0.21
N ASP A 152 -9.75 7.44 0.72
CA ASP A 152 -10.79 7.91 1.64
C ASP A 152 -12.02 8.42 0.86
N SER A 153 -13.23 8.01 1.26
CA SER A 153 -14.44 8.09 0.45
C SER A 153 -14.75 9.50 -0.05
N GLU A 154 -14.66 10.47 0.84
CA GLU A 154 -14.96 11.88 0.60
C GLU A 154 -13.93 12.49 -0.36
N HIS A 155 -12.65 12.18 -0.13
CA HIS A 155 -11.54 12.67 -0.93
C HIS A 155 -11.53 12.05 -2.33
N ASN A 156 -11.83 10.76 -2.44
CA ASN A 156 -11.96 10.04 -3.70
C ASN A 156 -13.18 10.51 -4.51
N ALA A 157 -14.30 10.83 -3.85
CA ALA A 157 -15.47 11.42 -4.51
C ALA A 157 -15.14 12.79 -5.11
N ILE A 158 -14.45 13.66 -4.35
CA ILE A 158 -13.96 14.95 -4.88
C ILE A 158 -13.02 14.72 -6.06
N PHE A 159 -12.07 13.79 -5.92
CA PHE A 159 -11.09 13.47 -6.97
C PHE A 159 -11.77 13.06 -8.28
N GLN A 160 -12.79 12.20 -8.23
CA GLN A 160 -13.53 11.75 -9.42
C GLN A 160 -14.34 12.88 -10.08
N CYS A 161 -14.77 13.88 -9.31
CA CYS A 161 -15.47 15.04 -9.84
C CYS A 161 -14.52 16.11 -10.42
N MET A 162 -13.21 16.04 -10.15
CA MET A 162 -12.25 17.01 -10.66
C MET A 162 -11.87 16.73 -12.12
N PRO A 163 -11.73 17.78 -12.95
CA PRO A 163 -11.15 17.63 -14.28
C PRO A 163 -9.74 17.00 -14.20
N PRO A 164 -9.35 16.17 -15.18
CA PRO A 164 -8.00 15.60 -15.24
C PRO A 164 -6.87 16.66 -15.19
N THR A 165 -7.17 17.88 -15.64
CA THR A 165 -6.23 19.01 -15.68
C THR A 165 -6.03 19.71 -14.34
N THR A 166 -6.78 19.37 -13.30
CA THR A 166 -6.71 20.03 -11.99
C THR A 166 -5.34 19.86 -11.33
N HIS A 167 -4.67 18.73 -11.56
CA HIS A 167 -3.30 18.49 -11.09
C HIS A 167 -2.25 19.40 -11.73
N ALA A 168 -2.54 19.98 -12.90
CA ALA A 168 -1.68 20.93 -13.59
C ALA A 168 -1.92 22.40 -13.15
N GLY A 169 -2.78 22.62 -12.16
CA GLY A 169 -3.12 23.93 -11.59
C GLY A 169 -4.49 24.45 -12.01
N LEU A 170 -5.17 25.14 -11.09
CA LEU A 170 -6.57 25.61 -11.24
C LEU A 170 -6.79 26.49 -12.48
N ALA A 171 -5.81 27.31 -12.85
CA ALA A 171 -5.88 28.14 -14.05
C ALA A 171 -6.00 27.29 -15.34
N ARG A 172 -5.32 26.14 -15.39
CA ARG A 172 -5.38 25.18 -16.51
C ARG A 172 -6.64 24.31 -16.47
N ALA A 173 -7.30 24.23 -15.31
CA ALA A 173 -8.63 23.64 -15.15
C ALA A 173 -9.78 24.60 -15.52
N GLY A 174 -9.48 25.79 -16.05
CA GLY A 174 -10.47 26.77 -16.47
C GLY A 174 -11.04 27.63 -15.33
N VAL A 175 -10.50 27.52 -14.12
CA VAL A 175 -10.92 28.33 -12.96
C VAL A 175 -10.21 29.68 -13.02
N ARG A 176 -10.99 30.76 -13.15
CA ARG A 176 -10.50 32.15 -13.07
C ARG A 176 -10.96 32.77 -11.75
N ARG A 177 -10.11 33.63 -11.17
CA ARG A 177 -10.43 34.39 -9.96
C ARG A 177 -11.45 35.48 -10.25
#